data_AF-A0A4Q8M369-F1
#
_entry.id   AF-A0A4Q8M369-F1
#
_cell.length_a   1.000
_cell.length_b   1.000
_cell.length_c   1.000
_cell.angle_alpha   90.00
_cell.angle_beta   90.00
_cell.angle_gamma   90.00
#
_symmetry.space_group_name_H-M   'P 1'
#
loop_
_entity.id
_entity.type
_entity.pdbx_description
1 polymer ?
#
loop_
_entity_poly.entity_id
_entity_poly.type
_entity_poly.pdbx_seq_one_letter_code
_entity_poly.pdbx_strand_id
1 'polypeptide(L)'
;MNRWTMAAVLAVATTLAGCATHNRVVVNPGHQTVVRSAYVVLHGGNSADMDAHVQQELMAHGIQVKAGPEVREAGTYVVVRYTDNWRWDMAMYLRSLDIQIYNASSGTLIASGSWKNSALHGYHSAEKVTRQVMGEVLAKLDAD
;
A
#
# COMPACT_ATOMS: atom_id res chain seq x y z
N MET A 1 42.62 1.20 22.20
CA MET A 1 42.25 0.92 20.79
C MET A 1 43.08 1.80 19.87
N ASN A 2 43.71 1.22 18.84
CA ASN A 2 44.49 1.99 17.87
C ASN A 2 43.54 2.82 16.97
N ARG A 3 43.98 3.99 16.49
CA ARG A 3 43.18 4.86 15.61
C ARG A 3 42.68 4.12 14.36
N TRP A 4 43.47 3.16 13.87
CA TRP A 4 43.13 2.27 12.77
C TRP A 4 42.03 1.26 13.11
N THR A 5 42.01 0.73 14.34
CA THR A 5 40.93 -0.16 14.79
C THR A 5 39.61 0.59 14.96
N MET A 6 39.64 1.85 15.42
CA MET A 6 38.43 2.68 15.48
C MET A 6 37.91 3.04 14.08
N ALA A 7 38.80 3.37 13.14
CA ALA A 7 38.40 3.67 11.77
C ALA A 7 37.80 2.44 11.05
N ALA A 8 38.38 1.25 11.24
CA ALA A 8 37.87 0.01 10.68
C ALA A 8 36.49 -0.37 11.25
N VAL A 9 36.30 -0.26 12.57
CA VAL A 9 35.00 -0.52 13.21
C VAL A 9 33.94 0.48 12.73
N LEU A 10 34.31 1.76 12.57
CA LEU A 10 33.39 2.79 12.08
C LEU A 10 33.00 2.56 10.61
N ALA A 11 33.94 2.12 9.77
CA ALA A 11 33.67 1.80 8.36
C ALA A 11 32.82 0.54 8.19
N VAL A 12 32.96 -0.47 9.07
CA VAL A 12 32.10 -1.66 9.07
C VAL A 12 30.70 -1.33 9.64
N ALA A 13 30.61 -0.40 10.59
CA ALA A 13 29.32 0.01 11.15
C ALA A 13 28.44 0.76 10.13
N THR A 14 29.02 1.50 9.18
CA THR A 14 28.26 2.25 8.18
C THR A 14 27.71 1.39 7.04
N THR A 15 28.26 0.19 6.79
CA THR A 15 27.73 -0.73 5.77
C THR A 15 26.50 -1.53 6.22
N LEU A 16 26.19 -1.51 7.52
CA LEU A 16 25.00 -2.16 8.09
C LEU A 16 23.73 -1.28 8.03
N ALA A 17 23.79 -0.08 7.45
CA ALA A 17 22.60 0.71 7.14
C ALA A 17 21.79 0.02 6.02
N GLY A 18 21.02 -1.00 6.39
CA GLY A 18 20.23 -1.80 5.46
C GLY A 18 19.21 -0.95 4.73
N CYS A 19 19.16 -1.08 3.39
CA CYS A 19 18.01 -0.63 2.62
C CYS A 19 16.79 -1.45 3.06
N ALA A 20 16.01 -0.92 4.00
CA ALA A 20 14.80 -1.58 4.48
C ALA A 20 13.65 -1.41 3.48
N THR A 21 12.76 -2.40 3.46
CA THR A 21 11.44 -2.25 2.83
C THR A 21 10.73 -1.04 3.41
N HIS A 22 10.24 -0.15 2.54
CA HIS A 22 9.59 1.09 2.94
C HIS A 22 8.09 0.93 2.92
N ASN A 23 7.42 1.39 3.98
CA ASN A 23 5.97 1.49 4.07
C ASN A 23 5.59 2.87 4.60
N ARG A 24 4.65 3.54 3.94
CA ARG A 24 4.22 4.90 4.29
C ARG A 24 2.72 5.05 4.09
N VAL A 25 2.05 5.51 5.14
CA VAL A 25 0.62 5.83 5.12
C VAL A 25 0.41 7.29 5.50
N VAL A 26 -0.34 8.00 4.66
CA VAL A 26 -0.71 9.41 4.82
C VAL A 26 -2.24 9.53 4.79
N VAL A 27 -2.81 10.19 5.79
CA VAL A 27 -4.23 10.54 5.85
C VAL A 27 -4.36 12.06 5.76
N ASN A 28 -5.38 12.54 5.08
CA ASN A 28 -5.67 13.96 4.96
C ASN A 28 -6.31 14.47 6.26
N PRO A 29 -5.68 15.40 6.99
CA PRO A 29 -6.24 15.93 8.22
C PRO A 29 -7.59 16.61 7.96
N GLY A 30 -8.58 16.34 8.79
CA GLY A 30 -9.91 16.94 8.67
C GLY A 30 -10.82 16.30 7.61
N HIS A 31 -10.47 15.10 7.11
CA HIS A 31 -11.44 14.27 6.42
C HIS A 31 -12.63 13.95 7.35
N GLN A 32 -13.84 13.86 6.81
CA GLN A 32 -15.06 13.54 7.58
C GLN A 32 -15.75 12.27 7.06
N THR A 33 -15.02 11.45 6.30
CA THR A 33 -15.61 10.33 5.55
C THR A 33 -15.45 9.04 6.34
N VAL A 34 -16.53 8.61 7.00
CA VAL A 34 -16.60 7.26 7.57
C VAL A 34 -16.76 6.27 6.42
N VAL A 35 -15.75 5.42 6.21
CA VAL A 35 -15.72 4.50 5.08
C VAL A 35 -16.63 3.30 5.35
N ARG A 36 -17.79 3.24 4.69
CA ARG A 36 -18.75 2.11 4.80
C ARG A 36 -18.92 1.33 3.51
N SER A 37 -18.71 1.98 2.38
CA SER A 37 -18.69 1.32 1.07
C SER A 37 -17.62 1.90 0.17
N ALA A 38 -17.02 1.04 -0.62
CA ALA A 38 -15.92 1.35 -1.53
C ALA A 38 -16.23 0.86 -2.94
N TYR A 39 -15.82 1.64 -3.93
CA TYR A 39 -15.68 1.20 -5.31
C TYR A 39 -14.20 0.97 -5.63
N VAL A 40 -13.81 -0.26 -5.92
CA VAL A 40 -12.43 -0.59 -6.33
C VAL A 40 -12.33 -0.51 -7.85
N VAL A 41 -11.41 0.32 -8.34
CA VAL A 41 -11.09 0.36 -9.77
C VAL A 41 -10.23 -0.86 -10.12
N LEU A 42 -10.74 -1.71 -11.00
CA LEU A 42 -10.06 -2.93 -11.43
C LEU A 42 -9.13 -2.65 -12.60
N HIS A 43 -7.96 -3.29 -12.56
CA HIS A 43 -6.97 -3.21 -13.64
C HIS A 43 -7.02 -4.43 -14.57
N GLY A 44 -7.43 -5.59 -14.05
CA GLY A 44 -7.45 -6.84 -14.80
C GLY A 44 -6.07 -7.27 -15.30
N GLY A 45 -6.04 -8.24 -16.23
CA GLY A 45 -4.78 -8.74 -16.81
C GLY A 45 -3.83 -9.29 -15.74
N ASN A 46 -2.62 -8.73 -15.66
CA ASN A 46 -1.56 -9.18 -14.75
C ASN A 46 -1.80 -8.81 -13.27
N SER A 47 -2.82 -7.99 -12.98
CA SER A 47 -3.14 -7.53 -11.63
C SER A 47 -4.35 -8.24 -11.02
N ALA A 48 -4.88 -9.30 -11.65
CA ALA A 48 -6.10 -9.98 -11.18
C ALA A 48 -6.01 -10.48 -9.71
N ASP A 49 -4.83 -10.98 -9.29
CA ASP A 49 -4.62 -11.36 -7.90
C ASP A 49 -4.61 -10.14 -6.97
N MET A 50 -4.03 -9.02 -7.41
CA MET A 50 -4.02 -7.77 -6.65
C MET A 50 -5.43 -7.18 -6.52
N ASP A 51 -6.22 -7.20 -7.61
CA ASP A 51 -7.64 -6.85 -7.63
C ASP A 51 -8.40 -7.61 -6.55
N ALA A 52 -8.16 -8.93 -6.44
CA ALA A 52 -8.79 -9.78 -5.44
C ALA A 52 -8.33 -9.42 -4.01
N HIS A 53 -7.04 -9.25 -3.78
CA HIS A 53 -6.49 -8.92 -2.47
C HIS A 53 -6.99 -7.57 -1.94
N VAL A 54 -7.08 -6.54 -2.79
CA VAL A 54 -7.58 -5.22 -2.39
C VAL A 54 -9.05 -5.30 -1.98
N GLN A 55 -9.87 -6.02 -2.75
CA GLN A 55 -11.29 -6.21 -2.43
C GLN A 55 -11.47 -7.02 -1.14
N GLN A 56 -10.74 -8.13 -0.99
CA GLN A 56 -10.82 -9.00 0.18
C GLN A 56 -10.45 -8.25 1.46
N GLU A 57 -9.41 -7.42 1.44
CA GLU A 57 -8.98 -6.68 2.62
C GLU A 57 -10.03 -5.63 3.05
N LEU A 58 -10.60 -4.89 2.10
CA LEU A 58 -11.70 -3.97 2.39
C LEU A 58 -12.91 -4.70 3.00
N MET A 59 -13.29 -5.85 2.42
CA MET A 59 -14.39 -6.69 2.94
C MET A 59 -14.08 -7.23 4.34
N ALA A 60 -12.83 -7.62 4.62
CA ALA A 60 -12.39 -8.08 5.94
C ALA A 60 -12.52 -7.00 7.02
N HIS A 61 -12.46 -5.73 6.63
CA HIS A 61 -12.74 -4.57 7.47
C HIS A 61 -14.23 -4.17 7.51
N GLY A 62 -15.13 -5.00 6.99
CA GLY A 62 -16.58 -4.77 7.03
C GLY A 62 -17.09 -3.73 6.03
N ILE A 63 -16.26 -3.31 5.09
CA ILE A 63 -16.62 -2.33 4.05
C ILE A 63 -17.36 -3.06 2.94
N GLN A 64 -18.50 -2.50 2.50
CA GLN A 64 -19.22 -3.01 1.34
C GLN A 64 -18.45 -2.67 0.06
N VAL A 65 -18.03 -3.67 -0.70
CA VAL A 65 -17.20 -3.46 -1.88
C VAL A 65 -17.99 -3.73 -3.16
N LYS A 66 -17.92 -2.76 -4.07
CA LYS A 66 -18.19 -2.95 -5.50
C LYS A 66 -16.87 -2.78 -6.25
N ALA A 67 -16.74 -3.40 -7.41
CA ALA A 67 -15.55 -3.26 -8.23
C ALA A 67 -15.87 -3.28 -9.72
N GLY A 68 -15.05 -2.61 -10.51
CA GLY A 68 -15.23 -2.56 -11.96
C GLY A 68 -14.30 -1.55 -12.64
N PRO A 69 -14.55 -1.24 -13.92
CA PRO A 69 -13.75 -0.23 -14.65
C PRO A 69 -13.89 1.15 -14.01
N GLU A 70 -12.97 2.05 -14.34
CA GLU A 70 -12.99 3.40 -13.79
C GLU A 70 -14.25 4.18 -14.22
N VAL A 71 -15.20 4.31 -13.29
CA VAL A 71 -16.45 5.06 -13.45
C VAL A 71 -16.76 5.85 -12.20
N ARG A 72 -17.60 6.88 -12.33
CA ARG A 72 -18.19 7.55 -11.16
C ARG A 72 -19.34 6.67 -10.64
N GLU A 73 -19.03 5.77 -9.71
CA GLU A 73 -20.04 4.93 -9.08
C GLU A 73 -20.89 5.75 -8.10
N ALA A 74 -22.20 5.82 -8.37
CA ALA A 74 -23.13 6.50 -7.48
C ALA A 74 -23.40 5.68 -6.21
N GLY A 75 -23.50 6.35 -5.06
CA GLY A 75 -23.87 5.71 -3.79
C GLY A 75 -22.74 4.97 -3.08
N THR A 76 -21.48 5.11 -3.52
CA THR A 76 -20.32 4.69 -2.72
C THR A 76 -19.75 5.86 -1.92
N TYR A 77 -19.15 5.59 -0.76
CA TYR A 77 -18.52 6.63 0.05
C TYR A 77 -17.11 6.95 -0.46
N VAL A 78 -16.38 5.93 -0.90
CA VAL A 78 -15.02 6.09 -1.41
C VAL A 78 -14.76 5.35 -2.72
N VAL A 79 -13.81 5.86 -3.49
CA VAL A 79 -13.20 5.18 -4.63
C VAL A 79 -11.78 4.80 -4.25
N VAL A 80 -11.45 3.52 -4.43
CA VAL A 80 -10.12 2.96 -4.16
C VAL A 80 -9.43 2.70 -5.49
N ARG A 81 -8.27 3.32 -5.67
CA ARG A 81 -7.36 3.07 -6.78
C ARG A 81 -6.08 2.47 -6.25
N TYR A 82 -5.43 1.63 -7.03
CA TYR A 82 -4.12 1.14 -6.68
C TYR A 82 -3.20 1.05 -7.90
N THR A 83 -1.92 0.87 -7.66
CA THR A 83 -0.93 0.57 -8.70
C THR A 83 0.05 -0.43 -8.14
N ASP A 84 0.13 -1.59 -8.78
CA ASP A 84 1.09 -2.64 -8.47
C ASP A 84 2.21 -2.68 -9.51
N ASN A 85 3.45 -2.80 -9.03
CA ASN A 85 4.61 -2.97 -9.89
C ASN A 85 5.22 -4.34 -9.62
N TRP A 86 5.20 -5.20 -10.61
CA TRP A 86 5.80 -6.52 -10.55
C TRP A 86 7.12 -6.56 -11.33
N ARG A 87 8.04 -7.39 -10.83
CA ARG A 87 9.31 -7.67 -11.52
C ARG A 87 9.57 -9.16 -11.55
N TRP A 88 10.37 -9.52 -12.54
CA TRP A 88 10.95 -10.84 -12.70
C TRP A 88 12.47 -10.71 -12.73
N ASP A 89 13.16 -11.51 -11.93
CA ASP A 89 14.61 -11.72 -12.01
C ASP A 89 14.98 -13.20 -11.84
N MET A 90 14.33 -13.89 -10.91
CA MET A 90 14.39 -15.34 -10.71
C MET A 90 13.00 -15.94 -10.52
N ALA A 91 12.13 -15.19 -9.84
CA ALA A 91 10.72 -15.47 -9.69
C ALA A 91 9.95 -14.14 -9.78
N MET A 92 8.64 -14.21 -9.99
CA MET A 92 7.79 -13.03 -9.92
C MET A 92 7.72 -12.51 -8.48
N TYR A 93 7.88 -11.21 -8.30
CA TYR A 93 7.70 -10.56 -6.99
C TYR A 93 7.12 -9.15 -7.14
N LEU A 94 6.44 -8.73 -6.07
CA LEU A 94 5.93 -7.39 -5.93
C LEU A 94 7.08 -6.44 -5.56
N ARG A 95 7.35 -5.47 -6.44
CA ARG A 95 8.36 -4.43 -6.23
C ARG A 95 7.78 -3.22 -5.50
N SER A 96 6.55 -2.83 -5.82
CA SER A 96 5.85 -1.76 -5.11
C SER A 96 4.34 -1.90 -5.22
N LEU A 97 3.64 -1.33 -4.24
CA LEU A 97 2.20 -1.17 -4.21
C LEU A 97 1.88 0.25 -3.73
N ASP A 98 1.07 0.96 -4.48
CA ASP A 98 0.51 2.25 -4.08
C ASP A 98 -1.01 2.11 -4.04
N ILE A 99 -1.64 2.54 -2.96
CA ILE A 99 -3.09 2.55 -2.74
C ILE A 99 -3.54 3.97 -2.45
N GLN A 100 -4.64 4.39 -3.05
CA GLN A 100 -5.21 5.72 -2.91
C GLN A 100 -6.71 5.62 -2.67
N ILE A 101 -7.19 6.30 -1.64
CA ILE A 101 -8.60 6.35 -1.25
C ILE A 101 -9.10 7.78 -1.46
N TYR A 102 -10.12 7.90 -2.30
CA TYR A 102 -10.76 9.16 -2.64
C TYR A 102 -12.17 9.22 -2.07
N ASN A 103 -12.59 10.36 -1.56
CA ASN A 103 -14.00 10.63 -1.29
C ASN A 103 -14.77 10.62 -2.62
N ALA A 104 -15.79 9.77 -2.76
CA ALA A 104 -16.51 9.59 -4.02
C ALA A 104 -17.35 10.82 -4.41
N SER A 105 -17.80 11.60 -3.43
CA SER A 105 -18.61 12.81 -3.66
C SER A 105 -17.76 13.96 -4.19
N SER A 106 -16.67 14.30 -3.49
CA SER A 106 -15.81 15.45 -3.79
C SER A 106 -14.64 15.13 -4.74
N GLY A 107 -14.26 13.85 -4.87
CA GLY A 107 -13.04 13.44 -5.59
C GLY A 107 -11.75 13.76 -4.84
N THR A 108 -11.82 14.18 -3.58
CA THR A 108 -10.65 14.53 -2.76
C THR A 108 -9.92 13.27 -2.32
N LEU A 109 -8.58 13.25 -2.42
CA LEU A 109 -7.76 12.20 -1.81
C LEU A 109 -7.82 12.33 -0.28
N ILE A 110 -8.34 11.31 0.38
CA ILE A 110 -8.49 11.30 1.84
C ILE A 110 -7.43 10.43 2.53
N ALA A 111 -6.90 9.41 1.84
CA ALA A 111 -5.77 8.65 2.33
C ALA A 111 -4.96 8.04 1.19
N SER A 112 -3.69 7.77 1.45
CA SER A 112 -2.83 6.96 0.60
C SER A 112 -1.90 6.09 1.43
N GLY A 113 -1.61 4.91 0.91
CA GLY A 113 -0.64 3.97 1.44
C GLY A 113 0.32 3.56 0.33
N SER A 114 1.61 3.52 0.62
CA SER A 114 2.62 3.05 -0.33
C SER A 114 3.60 2.10 0.33
N TRP A 115 3.95 1.05 -0.41
CA TRP A 115 4.90 0.05 -0.03
C TRP A 115 5.91 -0.16 -1.15
N LYS A 116 7.18 -0.28 -0.79
CA LYS A 116 8.28 -0.50 -1.73
C LYS A 116 9.26 -1.51 -1.18
N ASN A 117 9.50 -2.55 -1.97
CA ASN A 117 10.51 -3.57 -1.68
C ASN A 117 11.91 -2.94 -1.66
N SER A 118 12.80 -3.51 -0.85
CA SER A 118 14.19 -3.03 -0.74
C SER A 118 15.00 -3.30 -2.01
N ALA A 119 16.21 -2.74 -2.08
CA ALA A 119 17.15 -3.01 -3.17
C ALA A 119 17.60 -4.50 -3.18
N LEU A 120 17.78 -5.10 -2.00
CA LEU A 120 17.93 -6.55 -1.79
C LEU A 120 16.55 -7.14 -1.51
N HIS A 121 15.69 -7.16 -2.52
CA HIS A 121 14.26 -7.44 -2.39
C HIS A 121 13.98 -8.78 -1.70
N GLY A 122 12.89 -8.82 -0.92
CA GLY A 122 12.29 -10.07 -0.43
C GLY A 122 11.17 -10.57 -1.34
N TYR A 123 10.87 -11.86 -1.28
CA TYR A 123 9.70 -12.46 -1.95
C TYR A 123 8.47 -12.36 -1.05
N HIS A 124 7.97 -11.14 -0.87
CA HIS A 124 6.76 -10.89 -0.08
C HIS A 124 5.50 -11.29 -0.85
N SER A 125 4.55 -11.95 -0.18
CA SER A 125 3.24 -12.22 -0.80
C SER A 125 2.46 -10.92 -0.98
N ALA A 126 1.80 -10.78 -2.14
CA ALA A 126 0.96 -9.61 -2.41
C ALA A 126 -0.16 -9.47 -1.39
N GLU A 127 -0.83 -10.56 -1.02
CA GLU A 127 -1.87 -10.56 0.03
C GLU A 127 -1.37 -9.92 1.34
N LYS A 128 -0.18 -10.31 1.82
CA LYS A 128 0.36 -9.79 3.08
C LYS A 128 0.72 -8.31 2.97
N VAL A 129 1.27 -7.89 1.83
CA VAL A 129 1.60 -6.49 1.57
C VAL A 129 0.31 -5.66 1.50
N THR A 130 -0.71 -6.12 0.78
CA THR A 130 -2.01 -5.45 0.68
C THR A 130 -2.67 -5.31 2.05
N ARG A 131 -2.71 -6.41 2.83
CA ARG A 131 -3.21 -6.39 4.21
C ARG A 131 -2.48 -5.37 5.09
N GLN A 132 -1.16 -5.36 5.01
CA GLN A 132 -0.36 -4.40 5.78
C GLN A 132 -0.70 -2.96 5.39
N VAL A 133 -0.63 -2.63 4.10
CA VAL A 133 -0.81 -1.24 3.62
C VAL A 133 -2.24 -0.77 3.84
N MET A 134 -3.23 -1.56 3.40
CA MET A 134 -4.64 -1.18 3.51
C MET A 134 -5.10 -1.18 4.97
N GLY A 135 -4.69 -2.17 5.77
CA GLY A 135 -5.02 -2.21 7.19
C GLY A 135 -4.48 -1.00 7.95
N GLU A 136 -3.24 -0.57 7.67
CA GLU A 136 -2.68 0.66 8.25
C GLU A 136 -3.39 1.93 7.75
N VAL A 137 -3.77 1.99 6.46
CA VAL A 137 -4.57 3.10 5.91
C VAL A 137 -5.91 3.22 6.63
N LEU A 138 -6.66 2.13 6.74
CA LEU A 138 -7.97 2.10 7.38
C LEU A 138 -7.88 2.41 8.86
N ALA A 139 -6.91 1.82 9.57
CA ALA A 139 -6.70 2.09 10.99
C ALA A 139 -6.39 3.57 11.28
N LYS A 140 -5.66 4.26 10.39
CA LYS A 140 -5.42 5.70 10.54
C LYS A 140 -6.64 6.55 10.16
N LEU A 141 -7.42 6.14 9.16
CA LEU A 141 -8.67 6.81 8.81
C LEU A 141 -9.67 6.78 9.97
N ASP A 142 -9.74 5.68 10.71
CA ASP A 142 -10.64 5.54 11.86
C ASP A 142 -10.17 6.29 13.11
N ALA A 143 -8.90 6.72 13.15
CA ALA A 143 -8.27 7.34 14.33
C ALA A 143 -8.33 8.88 14.33
N ASP A 144 -8.60 9.51 13.18
CA ASP A 144 -8.73 10.97 12.98
C ASP A 144 -10.20 11.44 13.07
#